data_AF-A0A529LHS9-F1
#
_entry.id   AF-A0A529LHS9-F1
#
_cell.length_a   1.000
_cell.length_b   1.000
_cell.length_c   1.000
_cell.angle_alpha   90.00
_cell.angle_beta   90.00
_cell.angle_gamma   90.00
#
_symmetry.space_group_name_H-M   'P 1'
#
loop_
_entity.id
_entity.type
_entity.pdbx_description
1 polymer ?
#
loop_
_entity_poly.entity_id
_entity_poly.type
_entity_poly.pdbx_seq_one_letter_code
_entity_poly.pdbx_strand_id
1 'polypeptide(L)'
;NFRGPDMERLVAGRERIYLDRFWNELSGDPKKIDEATRAHYAALYARPHAMHDAFEQFAAFSQDATDNREFLAKGGKVAMPVLAVGAEKSFGAAQADDLRFVASNVAAGIVPGSGHWIMEENPDATVKLI
;
A
#
# COMPACT_ATOMS: atom_id res chain seq x y z
N ASN A 1 -6.00 -6.00 -16.33
CA ASN A 1 -6.52 -6.39 -15.00
C ASN A 1 -5.37 -7.04 -14.24
N PHE A 2 -5.19 -6.75 -12.95
CA PHE A 2 -4.04 -7.24 -12.14
C PHE A 2 -4.23 -8.67 -11.60
N ARG A 3 -5.42 -9.25 -11.77
CA ARG A 3 -5.83 -10.56 -11.25
C ARG A 3 -6.39 -11.49 -12.34
N GLY A 4 -6.73 -12.72 -11.95
CA GLY A 4 -7.40 -13.71 -12.77
C GLY A 4 -6.50 -14.90 -13.12
N PRO A 5 -7.05 -15.94 -13.79
CA PRO A 5 -6.36 -17.22 -13.96
C PRO A 5 -5.03 -17.11 -14.70
N ASP A 6 -4.91 -16.20 -15.68
CA ASP A 6 -3.66 -15.99 -16.41
C ASP A 6 -2.59 -15.33 -15.53
N MET A 7 -2.98 -14.35 -14.69
CA MET A 7 -2.05 -13.71 -13.75
C MET A 7 -1.58 -14.67 -12.67
N GLU A 8 -2.47 -15.51 -12.16
CA GLU A 8 -2.10 -16.58 -11.21
C GLU A 8 -1.12 -17.57 -11.82
N ARG A 9 -1.36 -18.03 -13.06
CA ARG A 9 -0.44 -18.91 -13.79
C ARG A 9 0.92 -18.26 -14.06
N LEU A 10 0.94 -16.95 -14.32
CA LEU A 10 2.16 -16.21 -14.56
C LEU A 10 3.02 -16.05 -13.30
N VAL A 11 2.42 -16.07 -12.12
CA VAL A 11 3.14 -15.87 -10.86
C VAL A 11 3.39 -17.17 -10.08
N ALA A 12 2.62 -18.24 -10.32
CA ALA A 12 2.79 -19.52 -9.64
C ALA A 12 4.24 -20.05 -9.70
N GLY A 13 4.85 -20.22 -8.52
CA GLY A 13 6.25 -20.64 -8.35
C GLY A 13 7.29 -19.57 -8.69
N ARG A 14 6.84 -18.34 -8.97
CA ARG A 14 7.65 -17.15 -9.33
C ARG A 14 7.24 -15.91 -8.53
N GLU A 15 6.64 -16.12 -7.37
CA GLU A 15 6.12 -15.08 -6.47
C GLU A 15 7.21 -14.07 -6.12
N ARG A 16 8.44 -14.56 -5.86
CA ARG A 16 9.57 -13.69 -5.55
C ARG A 16 9.90 -12.70 -6.67
N ILE A 17 9.94 -13.16 -7.92
CA ILE A 17 10.23 -12.30 -9.09
C ILE A 17 9.14 -11.23 -9.22
N TYR A 18 7.89 -11.63 -9.03
CA TYR A 18 6.74 -10.74 -9.10
C TYR A 18 6.80 -9.66 -8.00
N LEU A 19 7.08 -10.05 -6.75
CA LEU A 19 7.17 -9.13 -5.61
C LEU A 19 8.40 -8.21 -5.69
N ASP A 20 9.54 -8.72 -6.16
CA ASP A 20 10.76 -7.92 -6.37
C ASP A 20 10.51 -6.72 -7.28
N ARG A 21 9.65 -6.87 -8.30
CA ARG A 21 9.24 -5.75 -9.14
C ARG A 21 8.64 -4.62 -8.31
N PHE A 22 7.74 -4.89 -7.39
CA PHE A 22 7.10 -3.86 -6.56
C PHE A 22 8.08 -3.22 -5.58
N TRP A 23 8.93 -4.01 -4.91
CA TRP A 23 9.98 -3.45 -4.06
C TRP A 23 10.97 -2.61 -4.85
N ASN A 24 11.25 -2.94 -6.12
CA ASN A 24 12.18 -2.17 -6.95
C ASN A 24 11.54 -0.90 -7.53
N GLU A 25 10.28 -0.95 -7.93
CA GLU A 25 9.60 0.17 -8.61
C GLU A 25 8.97 1.16 -7.63
N LEU A 26 8.51 0.71 -6.45
CA LEU A 26 7.75 1.55 -5.52
C LEU A 26 8.56 2.04 -4.32
N SER A 27 9.75 1.50 -4.07
CA SER A 27 10.62 2.00 -3.01
C SER A 27 11.35 3.26 -3.45
N GLY A 28 11.63 4.14 -2.49
CA GLY A 28 12.46 5.32 -2.68
C GLY A 28 13.94 4.99 -2.81
N ASP A 29 14.40 3.96 -2.09
CA ASP A 29 15.67 3.27 -2.31
C ASP A 29 15.47 1.76 -2.14
N PRO A 30 15.41 0.97 -3.23
CA PRO A 30 15.17 -0.47 -3.17
C PRO A 30 16.17 -1.26 -2.32
N LYS A 31 17.36 -0.71 -2.05
CA LYS A 31 18.37 -1.36 -1.19
C LYS A 31 17.98 -1.35 0.28
N LYS A 32 17.01 -0.53 0.68
CA LYS A 32 16.48 -0.46 2.05
C LYS A 32 15.65 -1.67 2.43
N ILE A 33 15.08 -2.36 1.46
CA ILE A 33 14.36 -3.61 1.66
C ILE A 33 15.36 -4.75 1.43
N ASP A 34 15.95 -5.23 2.51
CA ASP A 34 17.01 -6.21 2.47
C ASP A 34 16.54 -7.59 1.99
N GLU A 35 17.51 -8.45 1.66
CA GLU A 35 17.22 -9.78 1.13
C GLU A 35 16.45 -10.65 2.12
N ALA A 36 16.72 -10.52 3.43
CA ALA A 36 16.03 -11.29 4.45
C ALA A 36 14.53 -10.93 4.49
N THR A 37 14.22 -9.64 4.41
CA THR A 37 12.84 -9.11 4.35
C THR A 37 12.13 -9.58 3.10
N ARG A 38 12.78 -9.45 1.93
CA ARG A 38 12.21 -9.88 0.66
C ARG A 38 11.95 -11.40 0.64
N ALA A 39 12.90 -12.19 1.14
CA ALA A 39 12.75 -13.64 1.23
C ALA A 39 11.63 -14.04 2.19
N HIS A 40 11.53 -13.37 3.33
CA HIS A 40 10.47 -13.60 4.32
C HIS A 40 9.08 -13.37 3.72
N TYR A 41 8.83 -12.21 3.12
CA TYR A 41 7.53 -11.92 2.53
C TYR A 41 7.24 -12.80 1.32
N ALA A 42 8.22 -13.05 0.44
CA ALA A 42 8.01 -13.94 -0.70
C ALA A 42 7.60 -15.36 -0.27
N ALA A 43 8.17 -15.88 0.82
CA ALA A 43 7.75 -17.17 1.36
C ALA A 43 6.29 -17.17 1.86
N LEU A 44 5.81 -16.05 2.43
CA LEU A 44 4.41 -15.92 2.88
C LEU A 44 3.44 -15.90 1.70
N TYR A 45 3.79 -15.21 0.62
CA TYR A 45 2.99 -15.12 -0.60
C TYR A 45 3.06 -16.40 -1.46
N ALA A 46 4.14 -17.18 -1.36
CA ALA A 46 4.27 -18.49 -2.02
C ALA A 46 3.49 -19.61 -1.31
N ARG A 47 2.85 -19.35 -0.16
CA ARG A 47 1.96 -20.33 0.46
C ARG A 47 0.78 -20.64 -0.48
N PRO A 48 0.23 -21.87 -0.43
CA PRO A 48 -0.94 -22.21 -1.23
C PRO A 48 -2.03 -21.16 -1.08
N HIS A 49 -2.60 -20.71 -2.21
CA HIS A 49 -3.68 -19.73 -2.30
C HIS A 49 -3.35 -18.27 -1.92
N ALA A 50 -2.18 -17.98 -1.33
CA ALA A 50 -1.89 -16.63 -0.82
C ALA A 50 -1.80 -15.54 -1.92
N MET A 51 -1.21 -15.84 -3.09
CA MET A 51 -1.24 -14.92 -4.23
C MET A 51 -2.65 -14.71 -4.79
N HIS A 52 -3.49 -15.75 -4.78
CA HIS A 52 -4.88 -15.62 -5.22
C HIS A 52 -5.64 -14.64 -4.30
N ASP A 53 -5.54 -14.81 -2.99
CA ASP A 53 -6.17 -13.90 -2.02
C ASP A 53 -5.69 -12.46 -2.17
N ALA A 54 -4.38 -12.28 -2.39
CA ALA A 54 -3.81 -10.95 -2.65
C ALA A 54 -4.36 -10.31 -3.93
N PHE A 55 -4.56 -11.09 -4.98
CA PHE A 55 -5.11 -10.62 -6.25
C PHE A 55 -6.61 -10.32 -6.17
N GLU A 56 -7.37 -11.04 -5.37
CA GLU A 56 -8.80 -10.81 -5.22
C GLU A 56 -9.13 -9.51 -4.48
N GLN A 57 -8.20 -8.93 -3.70
CA GLN A 57 -8.39 -7.56 -3.20
C GLN A 57 -8.62 -6.55 -4.33
N PHE A 58 -7.93 -6.70 -5.47
CA PHE A 58 -8.13 -5.84 -6.64
C PHE A 58 -9.46 -6.11 -7.37
N ALA A 59 -10.12 -7.26 -7.11
CA ALA A 59 -11.46 -7.54 -7.63
C ALA A 59 -12.51 -6.62 -7.01
N ALA A 60 -12.31 -6.28 -5.73
CA ALA A 60 -13.26 -5.52 -4.94
C ALA A 60 -13.24 -4.02 -5.23
N PHE A 61 -12.18 -3.47 -5.84
CA PHE A 61 -11.99 -2.02 -5.99
C PHE A 61 -13.19 -1.25 -6.57
N SER A 62 -13.87 -1.80 -7.59
CA SER A 62 -15.06 -1.17 -8.16
C SER A 62 -16.24 -1.15 -7.18
N GLN A 63 -16.39 -2.21 -6.38
CA GLN A 63 -17.39 -2.28 -5.31
C GLN A 63 -17.00 -1.35 -4.15
N ASP A 64 -15.74 -1.37 -3.70
CA ASP A 64 -15.23 -0.49 -2.65
C ASP A 64 -15.45 0.99 -3.01
N ALA A 65 -15.24 1.38 -4.27
CA ALA A 65 -15.52 2.74 -4.73
C ALA A 65 -17.02 3.10 -4.61
N THR A 66 -17.92 2.14 -4.83
CA THR A 66 -19.36 2.33 -4.66
C THR A 66 -19.73 2.46 -3.19
N ASP A 67 -19.23 1.54 -2.36
CA ASP A 67 -19.50 1.50 -0.93
C ASP A 67 -18.95 2.74 -0.23
N ASN A 68 -17.73 3.17 -0.56
CA ASN A 68 -17.13 4.39 0.00
C ASN A 68 -17.93 5.65 -0.34
N ARG A 69 -18.50 5.76 -1.56
CA ARG A 69 -19.40 6.87 -1.92
C ARG A 69 -20.69 6.82 -1.10
N GLU A 70 -21.25 5.64 -0.92
CA GLU A 70 -22.47 5.46 -0.12
C GLU A 70 -22.23 5.78 1.36
N PHE A 71 -21.12 5.33 1.93
CA PHE A 71 -20.72 5.66 3.31
C PHE A 71 -20.52 7.15 3.48
N LEU A 72 -19.84 7.83 2.55
CA LEU A 72 -19.68 9.28 2.59
C LEU A 72 -21.03 10.00 2.47
N ALA A 73 -21.93 9.54 1.60
CA ALA A 73 -23.25 10.16 1.41
C ALA A 73 -24.14 10.00 2.65
N LYS A 74 -24.08 8.85 3.33
CA LYS A 74 -24.92 8.56 4.52
C LYS A 74 -24.34 9.14 5.81
N GLY A 75 -23.03 8.98 6.02
CA GLY A 75 -22.33 9.31 7.25
C GLY A 75 -21.65 10.68 7.24
N GLY A 76 -21.49 11.30 6.08
CA GLY A 76 -20.66 12.49 5.91
C GLY A 76 -19.18 12.19 6.10
N LYS A 77 -18.37 13.25 6.18
CA LYS A 77 -16.93 13.13 6.45
C LYS A 77 -16.68 12.72 7.90
N VAL A 78 -15.65 11.91 8.12
CA VAL A 78 -15.18 11.61 9.48
C VAL A 78 -14.55 12.86 10.11
N ALA A 79 -14.88 13.11 11.38
CA ALA A 79 -14.54 14.38 12.06
C ALA A 79 -13.45 14.28 13.13
N MET A 80 -13.09 13.06 13.56
CA MET A 80 -11.94 12.86 14.44
C MET A 80 -10.64 13.28 13.74
N PRO A 81 -9.58 13.61 14.48
CA PRO A 81 -8.26 13.87 13.90
C PRO A 81 -7.77 12.66 13.09
N VAL A 82 -7.30 12.91 11.87
CA VAL A 82 -6.68 11.93 10.97
C VAL A 82 -5.28 12.41 10.62
N LEU A 83 -4.27 11.57 10.88
CA LEU A 83 -2.92 11.78 10.38
C LEU A 83 -2.74 11.03 9.05
N ALA A 84 -2.62 11.78 7.96
CA ALA A 84 -2.37 11.27 6.63
C ALA A 84 -0.85 11.23 6.38
N VAL A 85 -0.26 10.03 6.40
CA VAL A 85 1.19 9.84 6.21
C VAL A 85 1.48 9.40 4.78
N GLY A 86 2.11 10.27 4.00
CA GLY A 86 2.73 9.92 2.73
C GLY A 86 4.25 9.78 2.86
N ALA A 87 4.91 9.41 1.77
CA ALA A 87 6.37 9.34 1.70
C ALA A 87 6.91 10.34 0.67
N GLU A 88 8.12 10.85 0.85
CA GLU A 88 8.69 11.88 -0.04
C GLU A 88 8.72 11.45 -1.53
N LYS A 89 8.98 10.15 -1.78
CA LYS A 89 9.03 9.57 -3.13
C LYS A 89 7.78 8.76 -3.48
N SER A 90 6.74 8.78 -2.65
CA SER A 90 5.47 8.09 -2.90
C SER A 90 4.31 8.81 -2.22
N PHE A 91 3.39 9.35 -3.02
CA PHE A 91 2.25 10.20 -2.62
C PHE A 91 2.60 11.55 -1.97
N GLY A 92 3.63 11.66 -1.12
CA GLY A 92 3.97 12.91 -0.43
C GLY A 92 2.75 13.55 0.23
N ALA A 93 2.51 14.84 -0.04
CA ALA A 93 1.34 15.56 0.47
C ALA A 93 0.00 15.10 -0.12
N ALA A 94 0.00 14.44 -1.29
CA ALA A 94 -1.23 14.00 -1.96
C ALA A 94 -2.02 12.99 -1.12
N GLN A 95 -1.36 12.23 -0.23
CA GLN A 95 -2.05 11.36 0.71
C GLN A 95 -3.04 12.14 1.60
N ALA A 96 -2.66 13.35 2.02
CA ALA A 96 -3.55 14.21 2.79
C ALA A 96 -4.65 14.83 1.92
N ASP A 97 -4.34 15.17 0.67
CA ASP A 97 -5.32 15.70 -0.27
C ASP A 97 -6.44 14.68 -0.54
N ASP A 98 -6.07 13.41 -0.74
CA ASP A 98 -7.03 12.31 -0.95
C ASP A 98 -7.91 12.09 0.28
N LEU A 99 -7.32 12.04 1.48
CA LEU A 99 -8.10 11.84 2.71
C LEU A 99 -9.01 13.02 3.04
N ARG A 100 -8.70 14.24 2.57
CA ARG A 100 -9.61 15.39 2.72
C ARG A 100 -10.91 15.26 1.93
N PHE A 101 -11.04 14.32 0.98
CA PHE A 101 -12.34 14.01 0.39
C PHE A 101 -13.30 13.37 1.39
N VAL A 102 -12.80 12.61 2.36
CA VAL A 102 -13.60 11.78 3.29
C VAL A 102 -13.44 12.15 4.77
N ALA A 103 -12.48 13.00 5.13
CA ALA A 103 -12.23 13.47 6.49
C ALA A 103 -12.16 15.01 6.56
N SER A 104 -12.63 15.59 7.67
CA SER A 104 -12.65 17.06 7.86
C SER A 104 -11.48 17.62 8.68
N ASN A 105 -10.80 16.78 9.47
CA ASN A 105 -9.66 17.16 10.29
C ASN A 105 -8.43 16.31 9.93
N VAL A 106 -7.69 16.75 8.91
CA VAL A 106 -6.54 16.00 8.36
C VAL A 106 -5.24 16.76 8.58
N ALA A 107 -4.33 16.18 9.34
CA ALA A 107 -2.94 16.57 9.42
C ALA A 107 -2.12 15.77 8.39
N ALA A 108 -1.15 16.40 7.76
CA ALA A 108 -0.25 15.75 6.82
C ALA A 108 1.09 15.42 7.48
N GLY A 109 1.60 14.23 7.23
CA GLY A 109 2.95 13.81 7.56
C GLY A 109 3.65 13.26 6.32
N ILE A 110 4.94 13.54 6.18
CA ILE A 110 5.74 13.04 5.05
C ILE A 110 6.99 12.37 5.61
N VAL A 111 7.19 11.10 5.28
CA VAL A 111 8.38 10.36 5.67
C VAL A 111 9.51 10.68 4.68
N PRO A 112 10.62 11.31 5.13
CA PRO A 112 11.69 11.74 4.24
C PRO A 112 12.46 10.55 3.66
N GLY A 113 12.94 10.73 2.43
CA GLY A 113 13.77 9.77 1.69
C GLY A 113 13.12 8.42 1.35
N SER A 114 11.84 8.22 1.69
CA SER A 114 11.14 6.94 1.57
C SER A 114 10.19 6.91 0.38
N GLY A 115 9.97 5.71 -0.17
CA GLY A 115 8.89 5.40 -1.10
C GLY A 115 7.73 4.72 -0.37
N HIS A 116 7.14 3.70 -0.99
CA HIS A 116 5.89 3.10 -0.53
C HIS A 116 6.00 2.37 0.83
N TRP A 117 7.17 1.81 1.15
CA TRP A 117 7.34 0.94 2.31
C TRP A 117 8.02 1.68 3.47
N ILE A 118 7.33 2.67 4.03
CA ILE A 118 7.90 3.65 4.99
C ILE A 118 8.52 3.03 6.25
N MET A 119 8.04 1.86 6.70
CA MET A 119 8.59 1.16 7.86
C MET A 119 9.89 0.44 7.56
N GLU A 120 10.05 -0.12 6.36
CA GLU A 120 11.29 -0.73 5.90
C GLU A 120 12.31 0.32 5.44
N GLU A 121 11.85 1.44 4.88
CA GLU A 121 12.72 2.46 4.29
C GLU A 121 13.27 3.48 5.29
N ASN A 122 12.44 3.91 6.25
CA ASN A 122 12.82 4.87 7.29
C ASN A 122 11.98 4.71 8.56
N PRO A 123 12.21 3.63 9.34
CA PRO A 123 11.44 3.34 10.55
C PRO A 123 11.56 4.47 11.58
N ASP A 124 12.74 5.05 11.77
CA ASP A 124 12.97 6.09 12.78
C ASP A 124 12.13 7.35 12.51
N ALA A 125 12.11 7.84 11.26
CA ALA A 125 11.31 9.00 10.92
C ALA A 125 9.81 8.68 10.94
N THR A 126 9.41 7.47 10.53
CA THR A 126 8.02 7.04 10.56
C THR A 126 7.49 6.96 12.00
N VAL A 127 8.24 6.32 12.90
CA VAL A 127 7.87 6.22 14.33
C VAL A 127 7.85 7.59 15.00
N LYS A 128 8.80 8.49 14.68
CA LYS A 128 8.80 9.85 15.24
C LYS A 128 7.58 10.69 14.81
N LEU A 129 7.00 10.38 13.65
CA LEU A 129 5.89 11.12 13.07
C LEU A 129 4.53 10.72 13.68
N ILE A 130 4.42 9.51 14.24
CA ILE A 130 3.20 8.91 14.80
C ILE A 130 3.20 9.09 16.32
#